data_AF-A0A369KLE3-F1
#
_entry.id   AF-A0A369KLE3-F1
#
_cell.length_a   1.000
_cell.length_b   1.000
_cell.length_c   1.000
_cell.angle_alpha   90.00
_cell.angle_beta   90.00
_cell.angle_gamma   90.00
#
_symmetry.space_group_name_H-M   'P 1'
#
loop_
_entity.id
_entity.type
_entity.pdbx_description
1 polymer ?
#
loop_
_entity_poly.entity_id
_entity_poly.type
_entity_poly.pdbx_seq_one_letter_code
_entity_poly.pdbx_strand_id
1 'polypeptide(L)'
;MISLSQLRGVFIFLIQERNIALEEYSATKVKCLFTGKGGSRKQDMIQAVSKCFGLNADRLNDNCADALALAYCSFLSAREPGREK
;
A
#
# COMPACT_ATOMS: atom_id res chain seq x y z
N MET A 1 -11.99 16.23 2.98
CA MET A 1 -12.56 14.87 2.78
C MET A 1 -13.20 14.68 1.41
N ILE A 2 -13.85 15.68 0.80
CA ILE A 2 -14.48 15.54 -0.53
C ILE A 2 -13.47 15.25 -1.66
N SER A 3 -12.32 15.92 -1.66
CA SER A 3 -11.30 15.80 -2.71
C SER A 3 -10.74 14.38 -2.87
N LEU A 4 -10.46 13.68 -1.77
CA LEU A 4 -9.92 12.32 -1.81
C LEU A 4 -10.95 11.30 -2.34
N SER A 5 -12.21 11.46 -1.94
CA SER A 5 -13.31 10.61 -2.42
C SER A 5 -13.55 10.80 -3.92
N GLN A 6 -13.52 12.05 -4.40
CA GLN A 6 -13.61 12.37 -5.82
C GLN A 6 -12.45 11.77 -6.61
N LEU A 7 -11.22 11.93 -6.11
CA LEU A 7 -10.03 11.37 -6.72
C LEU A 7 -10.11 9.83 -6.83
N ARG A 8 -10.53 9.16 -5.76
CA ARG A 8 -10.73 7.69 -5.77
C ARG A 8 -11.77 7.26 -6.80
N GLY A 9 -12.86 8.00 -6.94
CA GLY A 9 -13.87 7.74 -7.98
C GLY A 9 -13.29 7.79 -9.40
N VAL A 10 -12.47 8.81 -9.69
CA VAL A 10 -11.76 8.94 -10.97
C VAL A 10 -10.80 7.77 -11.18
N PHE A 11 -10.04 7.36 -10.16
CA PHE A 11 -9.13 6.21 -10.27
C PHE A 11 -9.87 4.91 -10.57
N ILE A 12 -10.97 4.62 -9.86
CA ILE A 12 -11.77 3.40 -10.09
C ILE A 12 -12.31 3.38 -11.52
N PHE A 13 -12.85 4.51 -12.00
CA PHE A 13 -13.34 4.63 -13.37
C PHE A 13 -12.24 4.33 -14.40
N LEU A 14 -11.08 4.99 -14.29
CA LEU A 14 -9.96 4.79 -15.21
C LEU A 14 -9.41 3.35 -15.17
N ILE A 15 -9.33 2.74 -14.00
CA ILE A 15 -8.88 1.34 -13.83
C ILE A 15 -9.82 0.39 -14.59
N GLN A 16 -11.14 0.58 -14.44
CA GLN A 16 -12.14 -0.22 -15.16
C GLN A 16 -12.10 0.02 -16.67
N GLU A 17 -12.01 1.29 -17.11
CA GLU A 17 -11.89 1.65 -18.53
C GLU A 17 -10.68 0.97 -19.19
N ARG A 18 -9.59 0.81 -18.45
CA ARG A 18 -8.34 0.18 -18.92
C ARG A 18 -8.27 -1.33 -18.70
N ASN A 19 -9.33 -1.97 -18.19
CA ASN A 19 -9.36 -3.38 -17.84
C ASN A 19 -8.22 -3.81 -16.90
N ILE A 20 -7.85 -2.96 -15.94
CA ILE A 20 -6.86 -3.27 -14.91
C ILE A 20 -7.60 -3.87 -13.71
N ALA A 21 -7.09 -4.97 -13.16
CA ALA A 21 -7.65 -5.55 -11.94
C ALA A 21 -7.49 -4.60 -10.75
N LEU A 22 -8.57 -4.36 -10.03
CA LEU A 22 -8.56 -3.57 -8.80
C LEU A 22 -8.48 -4.51 -7.60
N GLU A 23 -7.45 -4.31 -6.78
CA GLU A 23 -7.28 -4.99 -5.50
C GLU A 23 -7.33 -3.97 -4.37
N GLU A 24 -8.01 -4.31 -3.27
CA GLU A 24 -8.14 -3.44 -2.11
C GLU A 24 -7.53 -4.08 -0.87
N TYR A 25 -6.76 -3.28 -0.14
CA TYR A 25 -6.05 -3.71 1.07
C TYR A 25 -6.40 -2.78 2.23
N SER A 26 -6.73 -3.36 3.38
CA SER A 26 -6.88 -2.57 4.60
C SER A 26 -5.53 -1.99 5.04
N ALA A 27 -5.53 -0.76 5.55
CA ALA A 27 -4.31 -0.13 6.06
C ALA A 27 -3.62 -0.99 7.13
N THR A 28 -4.41 -1.69 7.96
CA THR A 28 -3.92 -2.62 8.98
C THR A 28 -3.16 -3.80 8.36
N LYS A 29 -3.67 -4.41 7.28
CA LYS A 29 -3.00 -5.52 6.57
C LYS A 29 -1.64 -5.07 6.03
N VAL A 30 -1.61 -3.92 5.36
CA VAL A 30 -0.38 -3.36 4.79
C VAL A 30 0.63 -3.02 5.89
N LYS A 31 0.20 -2.41 7.00
CA LYS A 31 1.10 -2.08 8.11
C LYS A 31 1.65 -3.34 8.80
N CYS A 32 0.79 -4.31 9.11
CA CYS A 32 1.21 -5.58 9.71
C CYS A 32 2.27 -6.29 8.86
N LEU A 33 2.15 -6.24 7.53
CA LEU A 33 3.11 -6.85 6.62
C LEU A 33 4.55 -6.33 6.82
N PHE A 34 4.71 -5.03 7.07
CA PHE A 34 6.02 -4.39 7.19
C PHE A 34 6.52 -4.25 8.63
N THR A 35 5.63 -3.99 9.58
CA THR A 35 6.01 -3.65 10.96
C THR A 35 5.66 -4.76 11.97
N GLY A 36 4.92 -5.78 11.54
CA GLY A 36 4.36 -6.82 12.41
C GLY A 36 3.21 -6.34 13.30
N LYS A 37 2.84 -5.06 13.27
CA LYS A 37 1.77 -4.47 14.10
C LYS A 37 0.94 -3.45 13.32
N GLY A 38 -0.38 -3.64 13.30
CA GLY A 38 -1.29 -2.75 12.55
C GLY A 38 -1.37 -1.31 13.07
N GLY A 39 -1.01 -1.08 14.34
CA GLY A 39 -1.04 0.23 14.99
C GLY A 39 0.22 1.08 14.81
N SER A 40 1.11 0.75 13.86
CA SER A 40 2.36 1.49 13.66
C SER A 40 2.14 2.94 13.19
N ARG A 41 3.05 3.83 13.59
CA ARG A 41 3.05 5.24 13.19
C ARG A 41 3.51 5.38 11.73
N LYS A 42 3.23 6.53 11.11
CA LYS A 42 3.66 6.82 9.73
C LYS A 42 5.18 6.69 9.54
N GLN A 43 5.96 7.22 10.49
CA GLN A 43 7.43 7.14 10.44
C GLN A 43 7.94 5.69 10.51
N ASP A 44 7.32 4.85 11.33
CA ASP A 44 7.68 3.43 11.44
C ASP A 44 7.52 2.73 10.08
N MET A 45 6.47 3.10 9.34
CA MET A 45 6.21 2.55 8.01
C MET A 45 7.27 2.98 7.00
N ILE A 46 7.60 4.28 6.94
CA ILE A 46 8.65 4.80 6.04
C ILE A 46 9.99 4.11 6.32
N GLN A 47 10.34 3.95 7.60
CA GLN A 47 11.57 3.25 8.00
C GLN A 47 11.55 1.78 7.61
N ALA A 48 10.42 1.08 7.82
CA ALA A 48 10.28 -0.32 7.47
C ALA A 48 10.37 -0.54 5.95
N VAL A 49 9.65 0.26 5.16
CA VAL A 49 9.71 0.23 3.70
C VAL A 49 11.11 0.55 3.20
N SER A 50 11.75 1.59 3.75
CA SER A 50 13.10 1.98 3.37
C SER A 50 14.11 0.86 3.61
N LYS A 51 14.04 0.20 4.78
CA LYS A 51 14.87 -0.98 5.07
C LYS A 51 14.58 -2.15 4.14
N CYS A 52 13.30 -2.42 3.85
CA CYS A 52 12.89 -3.52 2.98
C CYS A 52 13.42 -3.37 1.55
N PHE A 53 13.52 -2.14 1.05
CA PHE A 53 13.95 -1.86 -0.33
C PHE A 53 15.37 -1.26 -0.43
N GLY A 54 16.11 -1.15 0.68
CA GLY A 54 17.46 -0.57 0.69
C GLY A 54 17.49 0.93 0.33
N LEU A 55 16.44 1.68 0.66
CA LEU A 55 16.28 3.11 0.36
C LEU A 55 16.73 3.99 1.54
N ASN A 56 17.05 5.24 1.25
CA ASN A 56 17.29 6.26 2.28
C ASN A 56 15.94 6.82 2.78
N ALA A 57 15.62 6.57 4.05
CA ALA A 57 14.38 6.99 4.68
C ALA A 57 14.16 8.50 4.70
N ASP A 58 15.23 9.31 4.77
CA ASP A 58 15.12 10.77 4.79
C ASP A 58 14.72 11.34 3.42
N ARG A 59 14.93 10.56 2.35
CA ARG A 59 14.56 10.94 0.98
C ARG A 59 13.23 10.34 0.54
N LEU A 60 12.66 9.42 1.32
CA LEU A 60 11.42 8.74 0.98
C LEU A 60 10.23 9.48 1.59
N ASN A 61 9.42 10.13 0.74
CA ASN A 61 8.19 10.77 1.22
C ASN A 61 7.13 9.71 1.61
N ASP A 62 6.11 10.15 2.35
CA ASP A 62 5.07 9.26 2.87
C ASP A 62 4.24 8.61 1.75
N ASN A 63 3.84 9.37 0.73
CA ASN A 63 3.07 8.84 -0.40
C ASN A 63 3.83 7.76 -1.20
N CYS A 64 5.13 7.93 -1.42
CA CYS A 64 5.98 6.94 -2.09
C CYS A 64 6.17 5.70 -1.22
N ALA A 65 6.35 5.87 0.09
CA ALA A 65 6.42 4.73 1.02
C ALA A 65 5.10 3.93 1.01
N ASP A 66 3.95 4.61 1.04
CA ASP A 66 2.63 3.97 0.98
C ASP A 66 2.40 3.25 -0.36
N ALA A 67 2.81 3.85 -1.49
CA ALA A 67 2.71 3.24 -2.81
C ALA A 67 3.58 1.97 -2.93
N LEU A 68 4.84 2.01 -2.47
CA LEU A 68 5.74 0.86 -2.43
C LEU A 68 5.17 -0.25 -1.54
N ALA A 69 4.64 0.11 -0.37
CA ALA A 69 4.05 -0.85 0.56
C ALA A 69 2.82 -1.55 -0.03
N LEU A 70 1.93 -0.81 -0.68
CA LEU A 70 0.76 -1.38 -1.36
C LEU A 70 1.17 -2.30 -2.51
N ALA A 71 2.12 -1.89 -3.35
CA ALA A 71 2.62 -2.70 -4.46
C ALA A 71 3.23 -4.02 -3.97
N TYR A 72 4.01 -3.98 -2.89
CA TYR A 72 4.59 -5.18 -2.28
C TYR A 72 3.53 -6.09 -1.65
N CYS A 73 2.51 -5.50 -1.00
CA CYS A 73 1.40 -6.24 -0.43
C CYS A 73 0.60 -6.98 -1.51
N SER A 74 0.36 -6.33 -2.65
CA SER A 74 -0.28 -6.95 -3.82
C SER A 74 0.58 -8.06 -4.41
N PHE A 75 1.88 -7.81 -4.62
CA PHE A 75 2.82 -8.82 -5.12
C PHE A 75 2.84 -10.11 -4.27
N LEU A 76 2.85 -9.97 -2.94
CA LEU A 76 2.81 -11.14 -2.05
C LEU A 76 1.45 -11.82 -2.05
N SER A 77 0.36 -11.06 -2.08
CA SER A 77 -1.00 -11.62 -2.09
C SER A 77 -1.27 -12.42 -3.36
N ALA A 78 -0.78 -11.95 -4.52
CA ALA A 78 -0.85 -12.70 -5.79
C ALA A 78 -0.07 -14.02 -5.76
N ARG A 79 0.95 -14.15 -4.90
CA ARG A 79 1.79 -15.35 -4.75
C ARG A 79 1.27 -16.33 -3.71
N GLU A 80 0.36 -15.92 -2.83
CA GLU A 80 -0.32 -16.77 -1.86
C GLU A 80 -1.83 -16.89 -2.20
N PRO A 81 -2.22 -17.62 -3.27
CA PRO A 81 -3.62 -17.73 -3.70
C PRO A 81 -4.53 -18.57 -2.77
N GLY A 82 -4.35 -18.53 -1.44
CA GLY A 82 -5.10 -19.39 -0.51
C GLY A 82 -5.19 -18.94 0.94
N ARG A 83 -4.91 -17.68 1.29
CA ARG A 83 -4.95 -17.19 2.68
C ARG A 83 -5.90 -16.02 2.90
N GLU A 84 -7.09 -16.13 2.34
CA GLU A 84 -8.26 -15.38 2.83
C GLU A 84 -9.08 -16.30 3.74
N LYS A 85 -9.02 -16.02 5.04
CA LYS A 85 -10.01 -16.45 6.03
C LYS A 85 -10.50 -15.21 6.76
#